data_AF-A0A924MPX8-F1
#
_entry.id   AF-A0A924MPX8-F1
#
_cell.length_a   1.000
_cell.length_b   1.000
_cell.length_c   1.000
_cell.angle_alpha   90.00
_cell.angle_beta   90.00
_cell.angle_gamma   90.00
#
_symmetry.space_group_name_H-M   'P 1'
#
loop_
_entity.id
_entity.type
_entity.pdbx_description
1 polymer ?
#
loop_
_entity_poly.entity_id
_entity_poly.type
_entity_poly.pdbx_seq_one_letter_code
_entity_poly.pdbx_strand_id
1 'polypeptide(L)' 'MTTSTATYPDTRLLIAGEWRDATGGKKIAVANPATGQTIGHVAHATIPDLDAALAAA' A
#
# COMPACT_ATOMS: atom_id res chain seq x y z
N MET A 1 -0.47 -19.89 -24.32
CA MET A 1 -0.05 -19.52 -22.95
C MET A 1 -0.41 -18.05 -22.74
N THR A 2 -1.49 -17.76 -22.03
CA THR A 2 -1.95 -16.39 -21.77
C THR A 2 -1.23 -15.88 -20.53
N THR A 3 -0.22 -15.02 -20.69
CA THR A 3 0.39 -14.27 -19.58
C THR A 3 -0.63 -13.26 -19.08
N SER A 4 -1.28 -13.55 -17.95
CA SER A 4 -2.09 -12.59 -17.23
C SER A 4 -1.15 -11.52 -16.67
N THR A 5 -1.17 -10.33 -17.27
CA THR A 5 -0.47 -9.15 -16.74
C THR A 5 -1.19 -8.75 -15.45
N ALA A 6 -0.81 -9.35 -14.32
CA ALA A 6 -1.38 -9.05 -13.03
C ALA A 6 -0.98 -7.62 -12.63
N THR A 7 -1.85 -6.65 -12.95
CA THR A 7 -1.75 -5.29 -12.42
C THR A 7 -1.96 -5.36 -10.92
N TYR A 8 -0.90 -5.16 -10.13
CA TYR A 8 -1.01 -5.10 -8.68
C TYR A 8 -1.55 -3.71 -8.31
N PRO A 9 -2.74 -3.61 -7.70
CA PRO A 9 -3.31 -2.32 -7.38
C PRO A 9 -2.48 -1.61 -6.31
N ASP A 10 -2.38 -0.29 -6.41
CA ASP A 10 -1.77 0.51 -5.35
C ASP A 10 -2.60 0.36 -4.07
N THR A 11 -2.00 -0.15 -2.99
CA THR A 11 -2.71 -0.36 -1.72
C THR A 11 -2.70 0.90 -0.86
N ARG A 12 -3.83 1.12 -0.18
CA ARG A 12 -4.06 2.22 0.76
C ARG A 12 -4.01 1.72 2.20
N LEU A 13 -3.94 2.62 3.18
CA LEU A 13 -4.06 2.27 4.59
C LEU A 13 -5.54 2.10 4.95
N LEU A 14 -5.87 1.01 5.64
CA LEU A 14 -7.19 0.82 6.22
C LEU A 14 -7.14 1.23 7.69
N ILE A 15 -7.73 2.37 8.03
CA ILE A 15 -7.70 2.92 9.39
C ILE A 15 -9.10 3.42 9.74
N ALA A 16 -9.64 2.99 10.88
CA ALA A 16 -11.01 3.28 11.29
C ALA A 16 -12.10 2.81 10.30
N GLY A 17 -11.82 1.74 9.53
CA GLY A 17 -12.73 1.24 8.48
C GLY A 17 -12.69 2.04 7.17
N GLU A 18 -11.84 3.06 7.07
CA GLU A 18 -11.68 3.88 5.87
C GLU A 18 -10.36 3.60 5.16
N TRP A 19 -10.42 3.52 3.81
CA TRP A 19 -9.24 3.41 2.95
C TRP A 19 -8.71 4.80 2.62
N ARG A 20 -7.53 5.14 3.15
CA ARG A 20 -6.88 6.44 2.95
C ARG A 20 -5.43 6.30 2.49
N ASP A 21 -4.92 7.33 1.83
CA ASP A 21 -3.49 7.44 1.56
C ASP A 21 -2.72 7.70 2.87
N ALA A 22 -1.43 7.33 2.90
CA ALA A 22 -0.58 7.63 4.05
C ALA A 22 -0.41 9.14 4.21
N THR A 23 -0.52 9.64 5.45
CA THR A 23 -0.39 11.07 5.74
C THR A 23 0.97 11.63 5.31
N GLY A 24 2.03 10.80 5.36
CA GLY A 24 3.36 11.17 4.90
C GLY A 24 3.59 11.09 3.38
N GLY A 25 2.58 10.71 2.58
CA GLY A 25 2.68 10.59 1.11
C GLY A 25 3.65 9.52 0.60
N LYS A 26 4.34 8.82 1.49
CA LYS A 26 5.35 7.82 1.15
C LYS A 26 4.67 6.52 0.70
N LYS A 27 5.21 5.93 -0.35
CA LYS A 27 4.80 4.63 -0.88
C LYS A 27 6.02 3.72 -1.04
N ILE A 28 5.86 2.42 -0.83
CA ILE A 28 6.90 1.41 -1.04
C ILE A 28 6.59 0.68 -2.35
N ALA A 29 7.57 0.60 -3.25
CA ALA A 29 7.43 -0.15 -4.49
C ALA A 29 7.39 -1.67 -4.21
N VAL A 30 6.39 -2.35 -4.75
CA VAL A 30 6.26 -3.81 -4.70
C VAL A 30 7.00 -4.38 -5.90
N ALA A 31 8.05 -5.15 -5.66
CA ALA A 31 8.80 -5.84 -6.71
C ALA A 31 8.25 -7.25 -6.93
N ASN A 32 8.17 -7.67 -8.19
CA ASN A 32 7.84 -9.04 -8.56
C ASN A 32 9.00 -9.97 -8.19
N PRO A 33 8.79 -11.02 -7.37
CA PRO A 33 9.86 -11.92 -6.97
C PRO A 33 10.47 -12.73 -8.13
N ALA A 34 9.74 -12.90 -9.25
CA ALA A 34 10.20 -13.63 -10.41
C ALA A 34 11.00 -12.78 -11.41
N THR A 35 10.77 -11.46 -11.46
CA THR A 35 11.36 -10.58 -12.49
C THR A 35 12.09 -9.36 -11.93
N GLY A 36 11.93 -9.06 -10.65
CA GLY A 36 12.46 -7.85 -10.00
C GLY A 36 11.77 -6.55 -10.41
N GLN A 37 10.81 -6.58 -11.34
CA GLN A 37 10.13 -5.38 -11.82
C GLN A 37 9.10 -4.88 -10.80
N THR A 38 8.96 -3.55 -10.67
CA THR A 38 7.91 -2.95 -9.87
C THR A 38 6.54 -3.23 -10.48
N ILE A 39 5.65 -3.84 -9.70
CA ILE A 39 4.30 -4.21 -10.14
C ILE A 39 3.20 -3.33 -9.51
N GLY A 40 3.52 -2.56 -8.49
CA GLY A 40 2.60 -1.61 -7.83
C GLY A 40 3.24 -0.97 -6.60
N HIS A 41 2.46 -0.23 -5.82
CA HIS A 41 2.94 0.43 -4.60
C HIS A 41 2.04 0.17 -3.39
N VAL A 42 2.64 0.12 -2.20
CA VAL A 42 1.89 0.09 -0.94
C VAL A 42 2.06 1.39 -0.17
N ALA A 43 0.98 1.92 0.39
CA ALA A 43 1.04 3.11 1.26
C ALA A 43 1.90 2.83 2.50
N HIS A 44 2.82 3.74 2.82
CA HIS A 44 3.71 3.64 3.98
C HIS A 44 3.16 4.48 5.12
N ALA A 45 2.55 3.85 6.12
CA ALA A 45 2.07 4.52 7.32
C ALA A 45 3.19 5.30 8.03
N THR A 46 2.84 6.46 8.55
CA THR A 46 3.67 7.31 9.41
C THR A 46 3.13 7.33 10.83
N ILE A 47 3.86 7.94 11.77
CA ILE A 47 3.44 8.03 13.18
C ILE A 47 2.00 8.59 13.32
N PRO A 48 1.59 9.67 12.62
CA PRO A 48 0.21 10.15 12.67
C PRO A 48 -0.84 9.11 12.21
N ASP A 49 -0.49 8.27 11.23
CA ASP A 49 -1.38 7.20 10.75
C ASP A 49 -1.55 6.12 11.83
N LEU A 50 -0.48 5.83 12.57
CA LEU A 50 -0.49 4.91 13.70
C LEU A 50 -1.34 5.46 14.86
N ASP A 51 -1.19 6.74 15.20
CA ASP A 51 -2.00 7.38 16.25
C ASP A 51 -3.49 7.36 15.88
N ALA A 52 -3.82 7.62 14.61
CA ALA A 52 -5.20 7.54 14.12
C ALA A 52 -5.76 6.11 14.13
N ALA A 53 -4.92 5.10 13.92
CA ALA A 53 -5.32 3.70 14.05
C ALA A 53 -5.53 3.30 15.51
N LEU A 54 -4.67 3.78 16.41
CA LEU A 54 -4.79 3.55 17.84
C LEU A 54 -6.05 4.19 18.43
N ALA A 55 -6.39 5.41 18.01
CA ALA A 55 -7.60 6.11 18.45
C ALA A 55 -8.91 5.47 17.94
N ALA A 56 -8.82 4.64 16.90
CA ALA A 56 -9.98 3.99 16.27
C ALA A 56 -10.18 2.52 16.68
N ALA A 57 -9.33 2.00 17.57
CA ALA A 57 -9.33 0.60 18.04
C ALA A 57 -10.30 0.35 19.20
#